data_AF-A0A1I1YZA6-F1
#
_entry.id   AF-A0A1I1YZA6-F1
#
_cell.length_a   1.000
_cell.length_b   1.000
_cell.length_c   1.000
_cell.angle_alpha   90.00
_cell.angle_beta   90.00
_cell.angle_gamma   90.00
#
_symmetry.space_group_name_H-M   'P 1'
#
loop_
_entity.id
_entity.type
_entity.pdbx_description
1 polymer ?
#
loop_
_entity_poly.entity_id
_entity_poly.type
_entity_poly.pdbx_seq_one_letter_code
_entity_poly.pdbx_strand_id
1 'polypeptide(L)'
;MLFTRPVRNTVQMIKDKFKIKELIEFERFCRDNAQCHEMHKCFTLDSMVTISWFTGTGAEFVDASINMSSHAPHKLYNTVVELNNDRAVTATMATIQTQLRASFISLTKKWI
;
A
#
# COMPACT_ATOMS: atom_id res chain seq x y z
N MET A 1 15.42 -15.91 2.97
CA MET A 1 14.69 -15.78 1.70
C MET A 1 13.21 -15.65 2.06
N LEU A 2 12.54 -14.53 1.77
CA LEU A 2 11.18 -14.26 2.28
C LEU A 2 10.06 -14.77 1.36
N PHE A 3 10.39 -15.24 0.15
CA PHE A 3 9.41 -15.81 -0.76
C PHE A 3 9.92 -17.11 -1.39
N THR A 4 9.15 -18.20 -1.26
CA THR A 4 9.38 -19.49 -1.91
C THR A 4 8.19 -19.88 -2.78
N ARG A 5 8.45 -20.56 -3.91
CA ARG A 5 7.37 -21.00 -4.78
C ARG A 5 6.51 -22.02 -4.01
N PRO A 6 5.19 -21.79 -3.85
CA PRO A 6 4.33 -22.77 -3.19
C PRO A 6 4.23 -24.03 -4.05
N VAL A 7 4.54 -25.19 -3.45
CA VAL A 7 4.53 -26.49 -4.15
C VAL A 7 3.13 -27.10 -4.14
N ARG A 8 2.37 -26.91 -3.05
CA ARG A 8 0.95 -27.32 -2.89
C ARG A 8 0.24 -26.34 -1.97
N ASN A 9 -1.01 -25.96 -2.29
CA ASN A 9 -1.87 -25.20 -1.38
C ASN A 9 -3.09 -26.05 -1.04
N THR A 10 -3.50 -26.07 0.22
CA THR A 10 -4.81 -26.58 0.62
C THR A 10 -5.90 -25.54 0.30
N VAL A 11 -7.17 -25.96 0.33
CA VAL A 11 -8.31 -25.03 0.17
C VAL A 11 -8.27 -23.92 1.22
N GLN A 12 -7.91 -24.25 2.47
CA GLN A 12 -7.79 -23.26 3.53
C GLN A 12 -6.69 -22.24 3.24
N MET A 13 -5.50 -22.71 2.81
CA MET A 13 -4.40 -21.81 2.42
C MET A 13 -4.79 -20.87 1.28
N ILE A 14 -5.60 -21.32 0.33
CA ILE A 14 -6.12 -20.48 -0.76
C ILE A 14 -7.03 -19.38 -0.21
N LYS A 15 -7.95 -19.73 0.70
CA LYS A 15 -8.85 -18.76 1.35
C LYS A 15 -8.08 -17.72 2.16
N ASP A 16 -7.08 -18.15 2.93
CA ASP A 16 -6.28 -17.25 3.78
C ASP A 16 -5.46 -16.29 2.91
N LYS A 17 -4.82 -16.79 1.85
CA LYS A 17 -4.13 -15.95 0.87
C LYS A 17 -5.06 -14.93 0.21
N PHE A 18 -6.29 -15.33 -0.11
CA PHE A 18 -7.28 -14.41 -0.68
C PHE A 18 -7.67 -13.31 0.30
N LYS A 19 -7.96 -13.64 1.56
CA LYS A 19 -8.29 -12.65 2.60
C LYS A 19 -7.16 -11.66 2.85
N ILE A 20 -5.92 -12.14 2.90
CA ILE A 20 -4.74 -11.29 3.07
C ILE A 20 -4.57 -10.35 1.86
N LYS A 21 -4.73 -10.88 0.64
CA LYS A 21 -4.69 -10.07 -0.58
C LYS A 21 -5.76 -8.97 -0.56
N GLU A 22 -6.99 -9.34 -0.22
CA GLU A 22 -8.11 -8.40 -0.09
C GLU A 22 -7.83 -7.32 0.95
N LEU A 23 -7.27 -7.67 2.11
CA LEU A 23 -6.89 -6.71 3.15
C LEU A 23 -5.91 -5.64 2.63
N ILE A 24 -4.85 -6.05 1.93
CA ILE A 24 -3.84 -5.12 1.39
C ILE A 24 -4.44 -4.21 0.32
N GLU A 25 -5.28 -4.77 -0.55
CA GLU A 25 -5.92 -4.01 -1.63
C GLU A 25 -6.97 -3.04 -1.09
N PHE A 26 -7.73 -3.48 -0.09
CA PHE A 26 -8.75 -2.67 0.57
C PHE A 26 -8.15 -1.53 1.37
N GLU A 27 -7.03 -1.75 2.07
CA GLU A 27 -6.34 -0.69 2.81
C GLU A 27 -5.86 0.44 1.86
N ARG A 28 -5.25 0.07 0.72
CA ARG A 28 -4.87 1.03 -0.32
C ARG A 28 -6.07 1.75 -0.94
N PHE A 29 -7.15 1.01 -1.21
CA PHE A 29 -8.40 1.60 -1.67
C PHE A 29 -8.94 2.64 -0.68
N CYS A 30 -8.92 2.33 0.62
CA CYS A 30 -9.39 3.26 1.65
C CYS A 30 -8.55 4.53 1.67
N ARG A 31 -7.22 4.40 1.58
CA ARG A 31 -6.30 5.56 1.53
C ARG A 31 -6.58 6.46 0.33
N ASP A 32 -6.74 5.87 -0.86
CA ASP A 32 -6.96 6.62 -2.10
C ASP A 32 -8.32 7.35 -2.13
N ASN A 33 -9.29 6.85 -1.36
CA ASN A 33 -10.67 7.37 -1.32
C ASN A 33 -11.03 8.05 0.02
N ALA A 34 -10.03 8.40 0.83
CA ALA A 34 -10.19 9.05 2.13
C ALA A 34 -11.16 8.32 3.10
N GLN A 35 -11.27 6.99 2.99
CA GLN A 35 -12.10 6.15 3.87
C GLN A 35 -11.36 5.81 5.16
N CYS A 36 -11.10 6.83 5.97
CA CYS A 36 -10.16 6.76 7.09
C CYS A 36 -10.60 5.78 8.19
N HIS A 37 -11.89 5.77 8.52
CA HIS A 37 -12.44 4.86 9.52
C HIS A 37 -12.26 3.38 9.13
N GLU A 38 -12.45 3.05 7.85
CA GLU A 38 -12.22 1.68 7.35
C GLU A 38 -10.73 1.36 7.23
N MET A 39 -9.90 2.33 6.85
CA MET A 39 -8.45 2.19 6.80
C MET A 39 -7.87 1.80 8.18
N HIS A 40 -8.36 2.41 9.28
CA HIS A 40 -7.93 2.03 10.63
C HIS A 40 -8.17 0.55 10.95
N LYS A 41 -9.26 -0.04 10.47
CA LYS A 41 -9.58 -1.46 10.71
C LYS A 41 -8.62 -2.42 10.02
N CYS A 42 -7.81 -1.92 9.07
CA CYS A 42 -6.83 -2.73 8.36
C CYS A 42 -5.53 -2.95 9.15
N PHE A 43 -5.36 -2.28 10.29
CA PHE A 43 -4.16 -2.31 11.11
C PHE A 43 -4.44 -2.94 12.49
N THR A 44 -3.51 -3.76 12.98
CA THR A 44 -3.52 -4.19 14.38
C THR A 44 -2.99 -3.08 15.29
N LEU A 45 -3.32 -3.13 16.58
CA LEU A 45 -2.89 -2.11 17.57
C LEU A 45 -1.37 -1.98 17.67
N ASP A 46 -0.65 -3.08 17.44
CA ASP A 46 0.81 -3.19 17.49
C ASP A 46 1.48 -3.12 16.11
N SER A 47 0.73 -2.79 15.05
CA SER A 47 1.28 -2.69 13.70
C SER A 47 2.22 -1.50 13.56
N MET A 48 3.26 -1.69 12.74
CA MET A 48 4.24 -0.66 12.39
C MET A 48 4.25 -0.42 10.88
N VAL A 49 4.29 0.85 10.48
CA VAL A 49 4.43 1.29 9.10
C VAL A 49 5.77 2.00 8.94
N THR A 50 6.52 1.63 7.91
CA THR A 50 7.79 2.28 7.55
C THR A 50 7.83 2.48 6.05
N ILE A 51 7.80 3.74 5.62
CA ILE A 51 7.86 4.19 4.23
C ILE A 51 8.72 5.46 4.14
N SER A 52 9.01 5.93 2.92
CA SER A 52 9.97 7.02 2.70
C SER A 52 9.69 8.34 3.43
N TRP A 53 8.44 8.59 3.83
CA TRP A 53 8.01 9.83 4.49
C TRP A 53 7.38 9.61 5.87
N PHE A 54 7.29 8.37 6.35
CA PHE A 54 6.60 8.05 7.61
C PHE A 54 7.23 6.83 8.30
N THR A 55 7.35 6.91 9.63
CA THR A 55 7.68 5.76 10.50
C THR A 55 6.89 5.91 11.79
N GLY A 56 6.11 4.90 12.14
CA GLY A 56 5.21 4.91 13.29
C GLY A 56 4.22 3.75 13.26
N THR A 57 3.20 3.80 14.11
CA THR A 57 2.13 2.80 14.18
C THR A 57 1.17 2.90 12.99
N GLY A 58 0.36 1.86 12.77
CA GLY A 58 -0.71 1.89 11.77
C GLY A 58 -1.76 2.99 12.01
N ALA A 59 -2.09 3.28 13.27
CA ALA A 59 -3.01 4.36 13.62
C ALA A 59 -2.43 5.74 13.26
N GLU A 60 -1.19 6.01 13.68
CA GLU A 60 -0.48 7.25 13.35
C GLU A 60 -0.31 7.43 11.84
N PHE A 61 -0.13 6.33 11.09
CA PHE A 61 -0.03 6.37 9.63
C PHE A 61 -1.33 6.83 8.96
N VAL A 62 -2.48 6.35 9.46
CA VAL A 62 -3.80 6.77 8.96
C VAL A 62 -3.99 8.27 9.24
N ASP A 63 -3.71 8.71 10.46
CA ASP A 63 -3.80 10.12 10.86
C ASP A 63 -2.87 11.02 10.01
N ALA A 64 -1.62 10.58 9.78
CA ALA A 64 -0.69 11.29 8.92
C ALA A 64 -1.16 11.34 7.45
N SER A 65 -1.80 10.27 6.97
CA SER A 65 -2.33 10.20 5.61
C SER A 65 -3.51 11.16 5.38
N ILE A 66 -4.36 11.38 6.38
CA ILE A 66 -5.51 12.32 6.32
C ILE A 66 -5.03 13.76 6.09
N ASN A 67 -3.91 14.11 6.69
CA ASN A 67 -3.36 15.47 6.62
C ASN A 67 -2.63 15.77 5.31
N MET A 68 -2.50 14.79 4.40
CA MET A 68 -1.90 14.99 3.08
C MET A 68 -2.92 15.64 2.13
N SER A 69 -2.58 16.82 1.59
CA SER A 69 -3.43 17.55 0.64
C SER A 69 -3.36 17.02 -0.81
N SER A 70 -2.49 16.05 -1.09
CA SER A 70 -2.26 15.52 -2.44
C SER A 70 -3.09 14.27 -2.72
N HIS A 71 -3.87 14.30 -3.80
CA HIS A 71 -4.47 13.08 -4.35
C HIS A 71 -3.43 12.32 -5.18
N ALA A 72 -3.09 11.10 -4.75
CA ALA A 72 -2.03 10.29 -5.33
C ALA A 72 -2.47 8.82 -5.39
N PRO A 73 -3.38 8.46 -6.32
CA PRO A 73 -3.95 7.12 -6.39
C PRO A 73 -2.90 6.05 -6.72
N HIS A 74 -3.10 4.87 -6.15
CA HIS A 74 -2.25 3.70 -6.32
C HIS A 74 -2.86 2.76 -7.35
N LYS A 75 -2.13 2.50 -8.44
CA LYS A 75 -2.38 1.33 -9.27
C LYS A 75 -1.65 0.14 -8.68
N LEU A 76 -2.39 -0.79 -8.09
CA LEU A 76 -1.85 -2.05 -7.59
C LEU A 76 -1.68 -3.07 -8.72
N TYR A 77 -0.63 -3.87 -8.63
CA TYR A 77 -0.36 -5.00 -9.52
C TYR A 77 -0.53 -6.31 -8.75
N ASN A 78 0.25 -7.33 -9.13
CA ASN A 78 0.18 -8.62 -8.48
C ASN A 78 0.61 -8.52 -7.01
N THR A 79 -0.22 -9.10 -6.16
CA THR A 79 0.03 -9.31 -4.73
C THR A 79 0.43 -10.77 -4.52
N VAL A 80 1.63 -11.01 -4.03
CA VAL A 80 2.14 -12.33 -3.67
C VAL A 80 2.02 -12.51 -2.17
N VAL A 81 1.40 -13.60 -1.72
CA VAL A 81 1.22 -13.93 -0.30
C VAL A 81 1.91 -15.25 0.03
N GLU A 82 2.80 -15.20 1.01
CA GLU A 82 3.44 -16.35 1.65
C GLU A 82 2.85 -16.54 3.05
N LEU A 83 2.40 -17.76 3.34
CA LEU A 83 1.87 -18.11 4.66
C LEU A 83 2.97 -18.79 5.47
N ASN A 84 3.04 -18.49 6.77
CA ASN A 84 3.88 -19.14 7.76
C ASN A 84 3.06 -19.36 9.03
N ASN A 85 2.41 -20.51 9.13
CA ASN A 85 1.51 -20.87 10.22
C ASN A 85 0.43 -19.78 10.45
N ASP A 86 0.50 -19.08 11.57
CA ASP A 86 -0.40 -18.00 12.00
C ASP A 86 -0.04 -16.62 11.43
N ARG A 87 1.01 -16.54 10.61
CA ARG A 87 1.53 -15.28 10.04
C ARG A 87 1.62 -15.37 8.53
N ALA A 88 1.77 -14.21 7.90
CA ALA A 88 2.00 -14.11 6.48
C ALA A 88 2.91 -12.94 6.13
N VAL A 89 3.59 -13.06 5.00
CA VAL A 89 4.31 -11.97 4.36
C VAL A 89 3.69 -11.74 2.98
N THR A 90 3.47 -10.47 2.65
CA THR A 90 2.87 -10.05 1.39
C THR A 90 3.76 -9.05 0.69
N ALA A 91 3.81 -9.13 -0.63
CA ALA A 91 4.46 -8.14 -1.48
C ALA A 91 3.53 -7.74 -2.62
N THR A 92 3.28 -6.44 -2.73
CA THR A 92 2.47 -5.85 -3.80
C THR A 92 3.28 -4.74 -4.46
N MET A 93 3.44 -4.83 -5.77
CA MET A 93 3.97 -3.71 -6.54
C MET A 93 2.86 -2.69 -6.78
N ALA A 94 3.20 -1.40 -6.70
CA ALA A 94 2.28 -0.31 -6.93
C ALA A 94 2.95 0.81 -7.73
N THR A 95 2.15 1.50 -8.55
CA THR A 95 2.52 2.78 -9.16
C THR A 95 1.66 3.87 -8.54
N ILE A 96 2.27 4.96 -8.08
CA ILE A 96 1.57 6.15 -7.60
C ILE A 96 1.52 7.16 -8.73
N GLN A 97 0.33 7.67 -9.04
CA GLN A 97 0.15 8.69 -10.05
C GLN A 97 -0.08 10.05 -9.40
N THR A 98 0.83 10.99 -9.62
CA THR A 98 0.67 12.37 -9.13
C THR A 98 0.51 13.32 -10.31
N GLN A 99 -0.56 14.10 -10.32
CA GLN A 99 -0.72 15.18 -11.30
C GLN A 99 -0.10 16.46 -10.75
N LEU A 100 0.96 16.93 -11.40
CA LEU A 100 1.56 18.24 -11.09
C LEU A 100 1.06 19.25 -12.12
N ARG A 101 0.27 20.22 -11.66
CA ARG A 101 -0.13 21.35 -12.50
C ARG A 101 1.03 22.36 -12.53
N ALA A 102 1.89 22.26 -13.53
CA ALA A 102 2.91 23.27 -13.76
C ALA A 102 2.30 24.51 -14.42
N SER A 103 2.42 25.68 -13.80
CA SER A 103 2.17 26.97 -14.45
C SER A 103 3.47 27.45 -15.12
N PHE A 104 3.45 27.60 -16.45
CA PHE A 104 4.50 28.19 -17.30
C PHE A 104 5.95 27.75 -17.01
N ILE A 105 6.43 26.73 -17.73
CA ILE A 105 7.88 26.48 -17.85
C ILE A 105 8.40 27.28 -19.05
N SER A 106 9.04 28.42 -18.83
CA SER A 106 9.81 29.12 -19.86
C SER A 106 11.16 28.41 -20.04
N LEU A 107 11.27 27.55 -21.05
CA LEU A 107 12.55 26.99 -21.47
C LEU A 107 13.26 27.98 -22.39
N THR A 108 14.07 28.88 -21.84
CA THR A 108 15.00 29.67 -22.65
C THR A 108 16.23 28.83 -22.94
N LYS A 109 16.31 28.27 -24.15
CA LYS A 109 17.58 27.74 -24.68
C LYS A 109 18.49 28.92 -25.02
N LYS A 110 19.56 29.11 -24.24
CA LYS A 110 20.71 29.92 -24.65
C LYS A 110 21.53 29.07 -25.63
N TRP A 111 21.49 29.43 -26.91
CA TRP A 111 22.49 28.98 -27.87
C TRP A 111 23.75 29.82 -27.64
N ILE A 112 24.89 29.15 -27.42
CA ILE A 112 26.24 29.75 -27.45
C ILE A 112 26.67 29.79 -28.91
#